data_AF-A0A9D2WQF7-F1
#
_entry.id   AF-A0A9D2WQF7-F1
#
_cell.length_a   1.000
_cell.length_b   1.000
_cell.length_c   1.000
_cell.angle_alpha   90.00
_cell.angle_beta   90.00
_cell.angle_gamma   90.00
#
_symmetry.space_group_name_H-M   'P 1'
#
loop_
_entity.id
_entity.type
_entity.pdbx_description
1 polymer ?
#
loop_
_entity_poly.entity_id
_entity_poly.type
_entity_poly.pdbx_seq_one_letter_code
_entity_poly.pdbx_strand_id
1 'polypeptide(L)'
;MKIKFDENLPIDVADVLAAAGHDAESVYSEGLEGIQDRELITICKKEQRILITLDYDFSNILIYPPEKYEGIIVLRVEQQNK
;
A
#
# COMPACT_ATOMS: atom_id res chain seq x y z
N MET A 1 4.27 12.65 -3.03
CA MET A 1 3.79 11.88 -1.84
C MET A 1 4.65 10.64 -1.72
N LYS A 2 4.81 10.06 -0.53
CA LYS A 2 5.45 8.75 -0.37
C LYS A 2 4.38 7.66 -0.30
N ILE A 3 4.50 6.65 -1.14
CA ILE A 3 3.48 5.65 -1.41
C ILE A 3 4.13 4.28 -1.30
N LYS A 4 3.40 3.33 -0.71
CA LYS A 4 3.75 1.91 -0.67
C LYS A 4 2.63 1.09 -1.28
N PHE A 5 2.99 0.20 -2.20
CA PHE A 5 2.09 -0.74 -2.85
C PHE A 5 2.18 -2.12 -2.21
N ASP A 6 1.01 -2.69 -1.94
CA ASP A 6 0.84 -4.08 -1.52
C ASP A 6 1.13 -5.09 -2.66
N GLU A 7 1.36 -6.36 -2.34
CA GLU A 7 1.71 -7.42 -3.32
C GLU A 7 0.56 -7.73 -4.29
N ASN A 8 -0.67 -7.43 -3.89
CA ASN A 8 -1.84 -7.59 -4.74
C ASN A 8 -1.90 -6.59 -5.91
N LEU A 9 -1.06 -5.55 -5.92
CA LEU A 9 -1.01 -4.56 -7.00
C LEU A 9 0.10 -4.88 -8.03
N PRO A 10 -0.14 -4.62 -9.33
CA PRO A 10 0.91 -4.72 -10.33
C PRO A 10 2.05 -3.73 -10.06
N ILE A 11 3.30 -4.17 -10.25
CA ILE A 11 4.50 -3.34 -10.08
C ILE A 11 4.44 -2.09 -10.99
N ASP A 12 3.90 -2.23 -12.20
CA ASP A 12 3.78 -1.15 -13.18
C ASP A 12 3.01 0.07 -12.65
N VAL A 13 2.16 -0.09 -11.62
CA VAL A 13 1.44 1.03 -11.00
C VAL A 13 2.39 1.94 -10.21
N ALA A 14 3.45 1.36 -9.61
CA ALA A 14 4.49 2.14 -8.95
C ALA A 14 5.25 3.00 -9.95
N ASP A 15 5.56 2.47 -11.14
CA ASP A 15 6.22 3.21 -12.22
C ASP A 15 5.37 4.39 -12.72
N VAL A 16 4.05 4.20 -12.85
CA VAL A 16 3.14 5.28 -13.25
C VAL A 16 3.14 6.42 -12.22
N LEU A 17 3.09 6.11 -10.92
CA LEU A 17 3.14 7.15 -9.88
C LEU A 17 4.53 7.78 -9.74
N ALA A 18 5.60 7.01 -9.94
CA ALA A 18 6.96 7.53 -10.00
C ALA A 18 7.13 8.52 -11.15
N ALA A 19 6.62 8.19 -12.34
CA ALA A 19 6.60 9.07 -13.51
C ALA A 19 5.80 10.36 -13.28
N ALA A 20 4.78 10.32 -12.42
CA ALA A 20 4.02 11.48 -11.98
C ALA A 20 4.70 12.29 -10.85
N GLY A 21 5.91 11.91 -10.41
CA GLY A 21 6.69 12.63 -9.41
C GLY A 21 6.44 12.22 -7.96
N HIS A 22 5.84 11.05 -7.73
CA HIS A 22 5.66 10.48 -6.38
C HIS A 22 6.82 9.54 -6.02
N ASP A 23 7.14 9.45 -4.73
CA ASP A 23 8.06 8.44 -4.19
C ASP A 23 7.24 7.16 -3.99
N ALA A 24 7.34 6.23 -4.93
CA ALA A 24 6.54 5.02 -4.99
C ALA A 24 7.44 3.79 -4.79
N GLU A 25 7.16 3.01 -3.75
CA GLU A 25 7.81 1.73 -3.48
C GLU A 25 6.78 0.61 -3.43
N SER A 26 7.20 -0.61 -3.73
CA SER A 26 6.37 -1.81 -3.64
C SER A 26 6.96 -2.78 -2.63
N VAL A 27 6.15 -3.69 -2.09
CA VAL A 27 6.69 -4.80 -1.29
C VAL A 27 7.70 -5.64 -2.10
N TYR A 28 7.55 -5.73 -3.42
CA TYR A 28 8.50 -6.39 -4.30
C TYR A 28 9.86 -5.68 -4.37
N SER A 29 9.88 -4.35 -4.54
CA SER A 29 11.13 -3.57 -4.65
C SER A 29 11.97 -3.61 -3.37
N GLU A 30 11.32 -3.83 -2.23
CA GLU A 30 11.98 -3.93 -0.92
C GLU A 30 12.20 -5.38 -0.43
N GLY A 31 11.79 -6.38 -1.22
CA GLY A 31 11.92 -7.80 -0.85
C GLY A 31 11.07 -8.21 0.35
N LEU A 32 9.91 -7.56 0.52
CA LEU A 32 8.92 -7.78 1.59
C LEU A 32 7.75 -8.65 1.11
N GLU A 33 7.97 -9.52 0.13
CA GLU A 33 6.94 -10.43 -0.41
C GLU A 33 6.38 -11.36 0.68
N GLY A 34 5.06 -11.58 0.72
CA GLY A 34 4.40 -12.42 1.71
C GLY A 34 4.42 -11.88 3.15
N ILE A 35 4.77 -10.61 3.34
CA ILE A 35 4.71 -9.93 4.63
C ILE A 35 3.28 -9.89 5.17
N GLN A 36 3.11 -10.01 6.49
CA GLN A 36 1.78 -9.93 7.10
C GLN A 36 1.26 -8.48 7.10
N ASP A 37 -0.06 -8.30 6.98
CA ASP A 37 -0.70 -6.97 6.96
C ASP A 37 -0.26 -6.04 8.08
N ARG A 38 -0.15 -6.59 9.30
CA ARG A 38 0.26 -5.84 10.49
C ARG A 38 1.70 -5.36 10.40
N GLU A 39 2.58 -6.14 9.80
CA GLU A 39 3.97 -5.77 9.58
C GLU A 39 4.06 -4.76 8.44
N LEU A 40 3.34 -4.99 7.34
CA LEU A 40 3.27 -4.06 6.20
C LEU A 40 2.84 -2.65 6.63
N ILE A 41 1.74 -2.54 7.39
CA ILE A 41 1.26 -1.22 7.83
C ILE A 41 2.19 -0.58 8.87
N THR A 42 2.90 -1.38 9.66
CA THR A 42 3.91 -0.87 10.60
C THR A 42 5.10 -0.27 9.84
N ILE A 43 5.53 -0.91 8.76
CA ILE A 43 6.56 -0.38 7.85
C ILE A 43 6.07 0.91 7.19
N CYS A 44 4.86 0.91 6.62
CA CYS A 44 4.26 2.12 6.03
C CYS A 44 4.27 3.29 7.02
N LYS A 45 3.89 3.03 8.27
CA LYS A 45 3.89 4.04 9.33
C LYS A 45 5.30 4.55 9.65
N LYS A 46 6.28 3.65 9.79
CA LYS A 46 7.68 4.00 10.09
C LYS A 46 8.30 4.85 8.98
N GLU A 47 7.98 4.54 7.73
CA GLU A 47 8.50 5.21 6.55
C GLU A 47 7.71 6.46 6.15
N GLN A 48 6.59 6.71 6.84
CA GLN A 48 5.63 7.77 6.53
C GLN A 48 5.11 7.66 5.08
N ARG A 49 4.69 6.45 4.70
CA ARG A 49 4.13 6.13 3.39
C ARG A 49 2.63 5.87 3.49
N ILE A 50 1.91 6.30 2.46
CA ILE A 50 0.51 5.94 2.23
C ILE A 50 0.48 4.52 1.67
N LEU A 51 -0.30 3.62 2.29
CA LEU A 51 -0.54 2.28 1.75
C LEU A 51 -1.61 2.32 0.68
N ILE A 52 -1.34 1.70 -0.48
CA ILE A 52 -2.35 1.39 -1.50
C ILE A 52 -2.46 -0.12 -1.62
N THR A 53 -3.68 -0.65 -1.52
CA THR A 53 -3.96 -2.10 -1.49
C THR A 53 -5.31 -2.42 -2.11
N LEU A 54 -5.50 -3.66 -2.58
CA LEU A 54 -6.79 -4.25 -2.94
C LEU A 54 -7.45 -5.03 -1.79
N ASP A 55 -6.74 -5.21 -0.68
CA ASP A 55 -7.22 -5.94 0.49
C ASP A 55 -8.17 -5.08 1.34
N TYR A 56 -9.38 -5.58 1.54
CA TYR A 56 -10.41 -4.91 2.31
C TYR A 56 -10.16 -4.94 3.81
N ASP A 57 -9.29 -5.81 4.33
CA ASP A 57 -9.02 -5.89 5.76
C ASP A 57 -8.45 -4.55 6.28
N PHE A 58 -7.67 -3.85 5.46
CA PHE A 58 -7.16 -2.50 5.74
C PHE A 58 -8.25 -1.41 5.82
N SER A 59 -9.47 -1.67 5.36
CA SER A 59 -10.60 -0.74 5.50
C SER A 59 -11.22 -0.75 6.90
N ASN A 60 -10.83 -1.69 7.76
CA ASN A 60 -11.34 -1.77 9.12
C ASN A 60 -10.72 -0.70 10.02
N ILE A 61 -11.40 0.44 10.14
CA ILE A 61 -10.94 1.60 10.93
C ILE A 61 -10.80 1.34 12.43
N LEU A 62 -11.41 0.28 12.98
CA LEU A 62 -11.23 -0.08 14.39
C LEU A 62 -9.88 -0.77 14.61
N ILE A 63 -9.43 -1.56 13.62
CA ILE A 63 -8.13 -2.23 13.63
C ILE A 63 -7.03 -1.27 13.15
N TYR A 64 -7.34 -0.46 12.13
CA TYR A 64 -6.44 0.50 11.50
C TYR A 64 -7.00 1.93 11.59
N PRO A 65 -6.93 2.59 12.76
CA PRO A 65 -7.44 3.95 12.94
C PRO A 65 -6.72 4.94 12.01
N PRO A 66 -7.44 5.70 11.16
CA PRO A 66 -6.83 6.60 10.17
C PRO A 66 -5.86 7.62 10.77
N GLU A 67 -6.09 8.08 12.00
CA GLU A 67 -5.22 9.04 12.69
C GLU A 67 -3.82 8.50 13.01
N LYS A 68 -3.60 7.20 12.89
CA LYS A 68 -2.30 6.54 13.17
C LYS A 68 -1.40 6.39 11.95
N TYR A 69 -1.88 6.71 10.76
CA TYR A 69 -1.22 6.44 9.48
C TYR A 69 -1.25 7.66 8.57
N GLU A 70 -0.26 7.78 7.68
CA GLU A 70 -0.23 8.86 6.68
C GLU A 70 -1.35 8.74 5.64
N GLY A 71 -1.88 7.53 5.47
CA GLY A 71 -3.04 7.24 4.65
C GLY A 71 -3.13 5.77 4.30
N ILE A 72 -4.36 5.30 4.11
CA ILE A 72 -4.66 3.96 3.60
C ILE A 72 -5.68 4.15 2.47
N ILE A 73 -5.33 3.71 1.28
CA ILE A 73 -6.18 3.74 0.09
C ILE A 73 -6.49 2.29 -0.28
N VAL A 74 -7.73 1.89 -0.04
CA VAL A 74 -8.24 0.58 -0.48
C VAL A 74 -8.94 0.76 -1.82
N LEU A 75 -8.40 0.12 -2.86
CA LEU A 75 -8.95 0.18 -4.21
C LEU A 75 -10.03 -0.88 -4.41
N ARG A 76 -11.24 -0.43 -4.71
CA ARG A 76 -12.36 -1.28 -5.09
C ARG A 76 -12.57 -1.22 -6.59
N VAL A 77 -12.02 -2.19 -7.29
CA VAL A 77 -12.17 -2.34 -8.75
C VAL A 77 -13.22 -3.40 -9.06
N GLU A 78 -13.93 -3.26 -10.19
CA GLU A 78 -14.99 -4.22 -10.58
C GLU A 78 -14.43 -5.63 -10.88
N GLN A 79 -13.18 -5.72 -11.34
CA GLN A 79 -12.47 -6.97 -11.57
C GLN A 79 -11.07 -6.89 -10.95
N GLN A 80 -10.77 -7.79 -10.01
CA GLN A 80 -9.49 -7.88 -9.31
C GLN A 80 -8.57 -8.99 -9.86
N ASN A 81 -8.93 -9.59 -11.00
CA ASN A 81 -8.11 -10.63 -11.61
C ASN A 81 -6.97 -9.99 -12.42
N LYS A 82 -5.74 -10.48 -12.21
CA LYS A 82 -4.63 -10.27 -13.15
C LYS A 82 -4.88 -11.05 -14.44
#